data_AF-A0A1T4LFF4-F1
#
_entry.id   AF-A0A1T4LFF4-F1
#
_cell.length_a   1.000
_cell.length_b   1.000
_cell.length_c   1.000
_cell.angle_alpha   90.00
_cell.angle_beta   90.00
_cell.angle_gamma   90.00
#
_symmetry.space_group_name_H-M   'P 1'
#
loop_
_entity.id
_entity.type
_entity.pdbx_description
1 polymer ?
#
loop_
_entity_poly.entity_id
_entity_poly.type
_entity_poly.pdbx_seq_one_letter_code
_entity_poly.pdbx_strand_id
1 'polypeptide(L)'
;MNHNISGVAMSREGNLSRAQIERRRRQQHNRRVKAVHKEYRDMRRGKKQSKLSVLLVIASLIVVTCVTSFRSVSLNSKKKELDVTEQQLEIELSNAQQKKLDLEQQQKYMKTKKYIEDEAKAKLGLVYPDEIVIKPREE
;
A
#
# COMPACT_ATOMS: atom_id res chain seq x y z
N MET A 1 47.48 -89.01 -18.30
CA MET A 1 47.80 -87.63 -18.71
C MET A 1 47.17 -86.71 -17.66
N ASN A 2 47.86 -86.21 -16.63
CA ASN A 2 48.92 -85.17 -16.63
C ASN A 2 48.53 -83.99 -17.56
N HIS A 3 48.32 -82.75 -17.11
CA HIS A 3 49.12 -81.98 -16.17
C HIS A 3 48.34 -80.96 -15.32
N ASN A 4 48.84 -80.81 -14.10
CA ASN A 4 48.70 -79.73 -13.13
C ASN A 4 49.49 -78.48 -13.58
N ILE A 5 48.91 -77.25 -13.53
CA ILE A 5 49.59 -75.94 -13.30
C ILE A 5 48.53 -74.97 -12.74
N SER A 6 48.46 -74.77 -11.42
CA SER A 6 49.16 -73.74 -10.61
C SER A 6 48.43 -72.40 -10.52
N GLY A 7 47.96 -72.07 -9.32
CA GLY A 7 47.32 -70.80 -9.00
C GLY A 7 46.84 -70.74 -7.56
N VAL A 8 47.76 -70.99 -6.64
CA VAL A 8 47.59 -70.98 -5.17
C VAL A 8 46.82 -69.73 -4.69
N ALA A 9 45.56 -69.91 -4.31
CA ALA A 9 44.87 -69.00 -3.40
C ALA A 9 44.92 -69.62 -2.00
N MET A 10 46.09 -69.47 -1.38
CA MET A 10 46.33 -69.81 0.02
C MET A 10 45.17 -69.34 0.89
N SER A 11 44.49 -70.30 1.54
CA SER A 11 43.80 -70.09 2.80
C SER A 11 44.76 -69.40 3.77
N ARG A 12 44.60 -68.08 3.93
CA ARG A 12 45.15 -67.37 5.09
C ARG A 12 44.10 -67.46 6.19
N GLU A 13 44.12 -68.59 6.88
CA GLU A 13 43.65 -68.75 8.25
C GLU A 13 44.42 -67.76 9.14
N GLY A 14 44.04 -66.49 9.06
CA GLY A 14 44.46 -65.49 10.03
C GLY A 14 43.60 -65.69 11.26
N ASN A 15 44.13 -66.38 12.26
CA ASN A 15 43.63 -66.29 13.63
C ASN A 15 43.74 -64.82 14.07
N LEU A 16 42.75 -64.02 13.70
CA LEU A 16 42.59 -62.65 14.14
C LEU A 16 42.59 -62.69 15.67
N SER A 17 43.63 -62.07 16.26
CA SER A 17 43.75 -61.99 17.71
C SER A 17 42.43 -61.45 18.28
N ARG A 18 41.91 -62.04 19.36
CA ARG A 18 40.63 -61.64 19.96
C ARG A 18 40.56 -60.12 20.18
N ALA A 19 41.70 -59.50 20.49
CA ALA A 19 41.86 -58.05 20.60
C ALA A 19 41.57 -57.29 19.29
N GLN A 20 41.95 -57.80 18.12
CA GLN A 20 41.70 -57.18 16.82
C GLN A 20 40.21 -57.26 16.44
N ILE A 21 39.57 -58.39 16.72
CA ILE A 21 38.12 -58.57 16.51
C ILE A 21 37.34 -57.62 17.40
N GLU A 22 37.71 -57.50 18.67
CA GLU A 22 37.09 -56.57 19.62
C GLU A 22 37.29 -55.11 19.22
N ARG A 23 38.48 -54.72 18.76
CA ARG A 23 38.73 -53.35 18.26
C ARG A 23 37.85 -53.02 17.06
N ARG A 24 37.67 -53.95 16.12
CA ARG A 24 36.75 -53.76 14.98
C ARG A 24 35.30 -53.67 15.44
N ARG A 25 34.85 -54.52 16.35
CA ARG A 25 33.50 -54.44 16.94
C ARG A 25 33.26 -53.12 17.66
N ARG A 26 34.21 -52.66 18.48
CA ARG A 26 34.15 -51.36 19.18
C ARG A 26 34.12 -50.19 18.20
N GLN A 27 34.95 -50.21 17.15
CA GLN A 27 34.92 -49.17 16.10
C GLN A 27 33.60 -49.16 15.35
N GLN A 28 33.04 -50.33 15.00
CA GLN A 28 31.73 -50.43 14.36
C GLN A 28 30.60 -49.94 15.27
N HIS A 29 30.61 -50.33 16.54
CA HIS A 29 29.65 -49.86 17.53
C HIS A 29 29.71 -48.33 17.68
N ASN A 30 30.91 -47.77 17.87
CA ASN A 30 31.08 -46.33 18.02
C ASN A 30 30.69 -45.55 16.75
N ARG A 31 30.91 -46.13 15.55
CA ARG A 31 30.43 -45.56 14.28
C ARG A 31 28.90 -45.55 14.19
N ARG A 32 28.22 -46.63 14.60
CA ARG A 32 26.75 -46.70 14.65
C ARG A 32 26.18 -45.70 15.64
N VAL A 33 26.74 -45.61 16.85
CA VAL A 33 26.33 -44.64 17.87
C VAL A 33 26.48 -43.21 17.35
N LYS A 34 27.60 -42.87 16.69
CA LYS A 34 27.80 -41.54 16.09
C LYS A 34 26.85 -41.25 14.92
N ALA A 35 26.53 -42.25 14.09
CA ALA A 35 25.58 -42.09 12.99
C ALA A 35 24.16 -41.80 13.49
N VAL A 36 23.71 -42.52 14.53
CA VAL A 36 22.41 -42.29 15.16
C VAL A 36 22.32 -40.87 15.73
N HIS A 37 23.34 -40.41 16.48
CA HIS A 37 23.37 -39.03 17.00
C HIS A 37 23.38 -37.97 15.88
N LYS A 38 24.02 -38.26 14.74
CA LYS A 38 24.03 -37.38 13.57
C LYS A 38 22.61 -37.27 12.97
N GLU A 39 21.90 -38.38 12.80
CA GLU A 39 20.52 -38.36 12.29
C GLU A 39 19.58 -37.57 13.18
N TYR A 40 19.60 -37.78 14.51
CA TYR A 40 18.79 -36.99 15.44
C TYR A 40 19.07 -35.48 15.33
N ARG A 41 20.35 -35.10 15.15
CA ARG A 41 20.74 -33.70 14.98
C ARG A 41 20.23 -33.13 13.65
N ASP A 42 20.35 -33.88 12.56
CA ASP A 42 19.96 -33.44 11.23
C ASP A 42 18.43 -33.37 11.09
N MET A 43 17.68 -34.33 11.66
CA MET A 43 16.22 -34.26 11.79
C MET A 43 15.75 -33.03 12.57
N ARG A 44 16.44 -32.69 13.67
CA ARG A 44 16.13 -31.50 14.48
C ARG A 44 16.48 -30.20 13.75
N ARG A 45 17.54 -30.19 12.92
CA ARG A 45 17.90 -29.05 12.05
C ARG A 45 16.87 -28.84 10.93
N GLY A 46 16.43 -29.90 10.26
CA GLY A 46 15.40 -29.82 9.22
C GLY A 46 14.06 -29.27 9.73
N LYS A 47 13.61 -29.73 10.92
CA LYS A 47 12.41 -29.17 11.57
C LYS A 47 12.54 -27.69 11.95
N LYS A 48 13.74 -27.22 12.30
CA LYS A 48 13.98 -25.79 12.59
C LYS A 48 14.01 -24.95 11.32
N GLN A 49 14.59 -25.46 10.23
CA GLN A 49 14.65 -24.74 8.95
C GLN A 49 13.26 -24.51 8.35
N SER A 50 12.35 -25.48 8.43
CA SER A 50 10.95 -25.32 7.98
C SER A 50 10.18 -24.28 8.82
N LYS A 51 10.44 -24.19 10.12
CA LYS A 51 9.82 -23.15 10.97
C LYS A 51 10.38 -21.76 10.68
N LEU A 52 11.67 -21.66 10.35
CA LEU A 52 12.31 -20.40 9.96
C LEU A 52 11.76 -19.89 8.62
N SER A 53 11.56 -20.76 7.63
CA SER A 53 10.96 -20.34 6.35
C SER A 53 9.53 -19.85 6.52
N VAL A 54 8.72 -20.54 7.33
CA VAL A 54 7.34 -20.11 7.63
C VAL A 54 7.34 -18.77 8.38
N LEU A 55 8.23 -18.57 9.35
CA LEU A 55 8.37 -17.29 10.06
C LEU A 55 8.74 -16.14 9.12
N LEU A 56 9.63 -16.38 8.14
CA LEU A 56 10.00 -15.36 7.16
C LEU A 56 8.83 -14.96 6.26
N VAL A 57 7.99 -15.92 5.85
CA VAL A 57 6.78 -15.62 5.06
C VAL A 57 5.75 -14.83 5.89
N ILE A 58 5.55 -15.18 7.15
CA ILE A 58 4.65 -14.43 8.03
C ILE A 58 5.18 -13.01 8.27
N ALA A 59 6.48 -12.87 8.52
CA ALA A 59 7.12 -11.58 8.71
C ALA A 59 7.02 -10.69 7.46
N SER A 60 7.19 -11.26 6.26
CA SER A 60 7.06 -10.48 5.02
C SER A 60 5.63 -10.01 4.80
N LEU A 61 4.61 -10.82 5.10
CA LEU A 61 3.21 -10.38 5.07
C LEU A 61 2.97 -9.21 6.03
N ILE A 62 3.45 -9.30 7.28
CA ILE A 62 3.27 -8.24 8.28
C ILE A 62 3.91 -6.93 7.80
N VAL A 63 5.12 -6.98 7.26
CA VAL A 63 5.81 -5.79 6.75
C VAL A 63 5.04 -5.16 5.59
N VAL A 64 4.54 -5.96 4.64
CA VAL A 64 3.73 -5.47 3.52
C VAL A 64 2.44 -4.83 4.02
N THR A 65 1.74 -5.48 4.97
CA THR A 65 0.51 -4.92 5.56
C THR A 65 0.80 -3.60 6.27
N CYS A 66 1.83 -3.54 7.13
CA CYS A 66 2.21 -2.31 7.82
C CYS A 66 2.52 -1.17 6.84
N VAL A 67 3.38 -1.40 5.83
CA VAL A 67 3.75 -0.38 4.84
C VAL A 67 2.53 0.13 4.07
N THR A 68 1.63 -0.77 3.66
CA THR A 68 0.39 -0.39 2.99
C THR A 68 -0.56 0.36 3.91
N SER A 69 -0.65 0.00 5.20
CA SER A 69 -1.45 0.75 6.19
C SER A 69 -0.91 2.16 6.41
N PHE A 70 0.41 2.34 6.54
CA PHE A 70 1.02 3.67 6.63
C PHE A 70 0.74 4.51 5.37
N ARG A 71 0.76 3.90 4.18
CA ARG A 71 0.38 4.56 2.92
C ARG A 71 -1.12 4.83 2.82
N SER A 72 -1.96 3.96 3.40
CA SER A 72 -3.42 4.11 3.40
C SER A 72 -3.87 5.26 4.29
N VAL A 73 -3.20 5.49 5.43
CA VAL A 73 -3.49 6.64 6.31
C VAL A 73 -3.18 7.96 5.60
N SER A 74 -2.09 8.02 4.83
CA SER A 74 -1.75 9.22 4.03
C SER A 74 -2.58 9.38 2.75
N LEU A 75 -3.19 8.30 2.24
CA LEU A 75 -4.18 8.39 1.16
C LEU A 75 -5.52 8.95 1.67
N ASN A 76 -5.91 8.62 2.89
CA ASN A 76 -7.17 9.11 3.45
C ASN A 76 -7.12 10.62 3.79
N SER A 77 -5.95 11.15 4.15
CA SER A 77 -5.76 12.59 4.31
C SER A 77 -5.86 13.33 2.97
N LYS A 78 -5.29 12.77 1.90
CA LYS A 78 -5.41 13.32 0.54
C LYS A 78 -6.84 13.31 0.02
N LYS A 79 -7.62 12.26 0.32
CA LYS A 79 -9.04 12.21 -0.03
C LYS A 79 -9.86 13.32 0.64
N LYS A 80 -9.58 13.63 1.91
CA LYS A 80 -10.25 14.72 2.62
C LYS A 80 -9.88 16.09 2.06
N GLU A 81 -8.63 16.30 1.68
CA GLU A 81 -8.18 17.54 1.05
C GLU A 81 -8.87 17.75 -0.31
N LEU A 82 -8.95 16.70 -1.13
CA LEU A 82 -9.64 16.73 -2.43
C LEU A 82 -11.13 17.05 -2.29
N ASP A 83 -11.84 16.44 -1.35
CA ASP A 83 -13.27 16.70 -1.09
C ASP A 83 -13.52 18.15 -0.64
N VAL A 84 -12.65 18.68 0.23
CA VAL A 84 -12.71 20.08 0.68
C VAL A 84 -12.41 21.05 -0.46
N THR A 85 -11.50 20.69 -1.38
CA THR A 85 -11.21 21.49 -2.58
C THR A 85 -12.35 21.44 -3.58
N GLU A 86 -12.97 20.28 -3.81
CA GLU A 86 -14.13 20.12 -4.70
C GLU A 86 -15.32 20.96 -4.23
N GLN A 87 -15.66 20.90 -2.93
CA GLN A 87 -16.74 21.70 -2.38
C GLN A 87 -16.47 23.21 -2.50
N GLN A 88 -15.23 23.65 -2.27
CA GLN A 88 -14.86 25.06 -2.45
C GLN A 88 -14.96 25.51 -3.91
N LEU A 89 -14.48 24.69 -4.85
CA LEU A 89 -14.58 24.95 -6.29
C LEU A 89 -16.05 25.03 -6.73
N GLU A 90 -16.92 24.18 -6.22
CA GLU A 90 -18.35 24.18 -6.54
C GLU A 90 -19.05 25.45 -6.03
N ILE A 91 -18.72 25.88 -4.80
CA ILE A 91 -19.22 27.15 -4.24
C ILE A 91 -18.75 28.34 -5.09
N GLU A 92 -17.47 28.37 -5.46
CA GLU A 92 -16.91 29.43 -6.30
C GLU A 92 -17.58 29.48 -7.68
N LEU A 93 -17.79 28.31 -8.29
CA LEU A 93 -18.47 28.18 -9.58
C LEU A 93 -19.91 28.70 -9.51
N SER A 94 -20.66 28.29 -8.47
CA SER A 94 -22.04 28.72 -8.25
C SER A 94 -22.11 30.24 -8.05
N ASN A 95 -21.23 30.80 -7.23
CA ASN A 95 -21.16 32.24 -7.01
C ASN A 95 -20.81 33.02 -8.28
N ALA A 96 -19.86 32.49 -9.09
CA ALA A 96 -19.49 33.09 -10.36
C ALA A 96 -20.65 33.05 -11.37
N GLN A 97 -21.39 31.95 -11.44
CA GLN A 97 -22.59 31.82 -12.28
C GLN A 97 -23.68 32.79 -11.86
N GLN A 98 -23.94 32.92 -10.55
CA GLN A 98 -24.95 33.85 -10.03
C GLN A 98 -24.57 35.30 -10.36
N LYS A 99 -23.32 35.69 -10.10
CA LYS A 99 -22.82 37.03 -10.48
C LYS A 99 -22.96 37.30 -11.98
N LYS A 100 -22.69 36.30 -12.82
CA LYS A 100 -22.85 36.43 -14.26
C LYS A 100 -24.31 36.68 -14.65
N LEU A 101 -25.25 35.96 -14.04
CA LEU A 101 -26.69 36.17 -14.27
C LEU A 101 -27.13 37.56 -13.83
N ASP A 102 -26.71 38.01 -12.65
CA ASP A 102 -27.05 39.33 -12.12
C ASP A 102 -26.52 40.45 -13.04
N LEU A 103 -25.27 40.32 -13.51
CA LEU A 103 -24.69 41.25 -14.48
C LEU A 103 -25.42 41.24 -15.83
N GLU A 104 -25.87 40.08 -16.30
CA GLU A 104 -26.64 39.98 -17.54
C GLU A 104 -28.01 40.67 -17.40
N GLN A 105 -28.67 40.50 -16.26
CA GLN A 105 -29.94 41.19 -15.95
C GLN A 105 -29.75 42.70 -15.85
N GLN A 106 -28.71 43.17 -15.15
CA GLN A 106 -28.37 44.58 -15.10
C GLN A 106 -28.08 45.15 -16.49
N GLN A 107 -27.31 44.43 -17.30
CA GLN A 107 -27.01 44.84 -18.67
C GLN A 107 -28.29 44.96 -19.51
N LYS A 108 -29.23 44.02 -19.36
CA LYS A 108 -30.53 44.09 -20.03
C LYS A 108 -31.33 45.31 -19.57
N TYR A 109 -31.38 45.56 -18.26
CA TYR A 109 -32.06 46.73 -17.68
C TYR A 109 -31.49 48.05 -18.21
N MET A 110 -30.17 48.19 -18.23
CA MET A 110 -29.48 49.39 -18.72
C MET A 110 -29.77 49.71 -20.20
N LYS A 111 -30.14 48.70 -20.99
CA LYS A 111 -30.53 48.87 -22.41
C LYS A 111 -31.99 49.29 -22.58
N THR A 112 -32.78 49.33 -21.51
CA THR A 112 -34.21 49.67 -21.58
C THR A 112 -34.45 51.19 -21.56
N LYS A 113 -35.59 51.61 -22.13
CA LYS A 113 -36.06 53.00 -22.01
C LYS A 113 -36.32 53.42 -20.56
N LYS A 114 -36.74 52.48 -19.72
CA LYS A 114 -36.96 52.69 -18.29
C LYS A 114 -35.69 53.15 -17.58
N TYR A 115 -34.55 52.55 -17.88
CA TYR A 115 -33.27 53.02 -17.32
C TYR A 115 -32.95 54.47 -17.73
N ILE A 116 -33.23 54.84 -18.99
CA ILE A 116 -33.05 56.21 -19.46
C ILE A 116 -33.98 57.18 -18.72
N GLU A 117 -35.25 56.81 -18.54
CA GLU A 117 -36.22 57.60 -17.78
C GLU A 117 -35.81 57.75 -16.31
N ASP A 118 -35.43 56.66 -15.64
CA ASP A 118 -35.02 56.66 -14.24
C ASP A 118 -33.75 57.51 -14.02
N GLU A 119 -32.76 57.38 -14.91
CA GLU A 119 -31.55 58.22 -14.91
C GLU A 119 -31.86 59.69 -15.21
N ALA A 120 -32.77 59.99 -16.15
CA ALA A 120 -33.19 61.35 -16.46
C ALA A 120 -33.95 62.00 -15.30
N LYS A 121 -34.84 61.25 -14.64
CA LYS A 121 -35.53 61.68 -13.41
C LYS A 121 -34.53 61.94 -12.29
N ALA A 122 -33.58 61.03 -12.06
CA ALA A 122 -32.61 61.13 -10.98
C ALA A 122 -31.55 62.23 -11.18
N LYS A 123 -30.99 62.36 -12.40
CA LYS A 123 -29.89 63.29 -12.68
C LYS A 123 -30.34 64.67 -13.14
N LEU A 124 -31.41 64.74 -13.93
CA LEU A 124 -31.90 65.99 -14.52
C LEU A 124 -33.16 66.52 -13.80
N GLY A 125 -33.73 65.76 -12.87
CA GLY A 125 -34.95 66.14 -12.16
C GLY A 125 -36.17 66.25 -13.08
N LEU A 126 -36.14 65.60 -14.24
CA LEU A 126 -37.25 65.61 -15.20
C LEU A 126 -38.41 64.79 -14.64
N VAL A 127 -39.65 65.22 -14.88
CA VAL A 127 -40.87 64.51 -14.48
C VAL A 127 -41.91 64.65 -15.58
N TYR A 128 -42.85 63.71 -15.68
CA TYR A 128 -43.92 63.87 -16.65
C TYR A 128 -44.92 64.95 -16.22
N PRO A 129 -45.59 65.64 -17.16
CA PRO A 129 -46.50 66.75 -16.84
C PRO A 129 -47.66 66.38 -15.90
N ASP A 130 -48.03 65.10 -15.84
CA ASP A 130 -49.09 64.52 -15.02
C ASP A 130 -48.59 63.90 -13.69
N GLU A 131 -47.28 63.92 -13.41
CA GLU A 131 -46.69 63.38 -12.17
C GLU A 131 -46.55 64.47 -11.08
N ILE A 132 -46.98 64.18 -9.84
CA ILE A 132 -46.84 65.07 -8.68
C ILE A 132 -45.50 64.80 -7.97
N VAL A 133 -44.65 65.82 -7.82
CA VAL A 133 -43.35 65.72 -7.12
C VAL A 133 -43.47 66.13 -5.65
N ILE A 134 -43.14 65.22 -4.74
CA ILE A 134 -43.10 65.48 -3.29
C ILE A 134 -41.64 65.61 -2.85
N LYS A 135 -41.21 66.81 -2.50
CA LYS A 135 -39.88 67.05 -1.92
C LYS A 135 -39.92 66.82 -0.40
N PRO A 136 -38.92 66.16 0.20
CA PRO A 136 -38.82 66.06 1.66
C PRO A 136 -38.66 67.47 2.27
N ARG A 137 -39.24 67.70 3.45
CA ARG A 137 -39.00 68.93 4.22
C ARG A 137 -37.55 68.92 4.70
N GLU A 138 -36.81 69.98 4.42
CA GLU A 138 -35.51 70.24 5.03
C GLU A 138 -35.75 70.53 6.53
N GLU A 139 -35.09 69.78 7.42
CA GLU A 139 -35.05 70.06 8.87
C GLU A 139 -34.02 71.13 9.21
#